data_AF-A0AAV6YP31-F1
#
_entry.id   AF-A0AAV6YP31-F1
#
_cell.length_a   1.000
_cell.length_b   1.000
_cell.length_c   1.000
_cell.angle_alpha   90.00
_cell.angle_beta   90.00
_cell.angle_gamma   90.00
#
_symmetry.space_group_name_H-M   'P 1'
#
loop_
_entity.id
_entity.type
_entity.pdbx_description
1 polymer ?
#
loop_
_entity_poly.entity_id
_entity_poly.type
_entity_poly.pdbx_seq_one_letter_code
_entity_poly.pdbx_strand_id
1 'polypeptide(L)'
;KLGNPVVERYREAEERPKAFEELGRRLQHYTKIIEEYKNQSADYLHITATDMEKVEKCVRETMEWMNNAMNLQAKQHLDQNPVVYVRDIKAQLSALDGSCHRIVTQPKPKVDSPKSDKPVNGMNHNDDLKDEKNKSVPTSQQNGKCQPTDKETIDMDFD
;
A
#
# COMPACT_ATOMS: atom_id res chain seq x y z
N LYS A 1 -14.86 -23.74 -26.74
CA LYS A 1 -14.99 -22.60 -27.69
C LYS A 1 -13.57 -22.19 -28.06
N LEU A 2 -13.10 -22.45 -29.29
CA LEU A 2 -11.76 -22.01 -29.72
C LEU A 2 -11.83 -20.51 -30.03
N GLY A 3 -10.99 -19.71 -29.38
CA GLY A 3 -10.84 -18.28 -29.70
C GLY A 3 -10.16 -18.09 -31.05
N ASN A 4 -10.41 -16.96 -31.72
CA ASN A 4 -9.70 -16.61 -32.95
C ASN A 4 -8.27 -16.18 -32.58
N PRO A 5 -7.22 -16.88 -33.04
CA PRO A 5 -5.83 -16.58 -32.68
C PRO A 5 -5.41 -15.14 -32.97
N VAL A 6 -6.00 -14.51 -34.00
CA VAL A 6 -5.71 -13.11 -34.36
C VAL A 6 -6.26 -12.16 -33.29
N VAL A 7 -7.50 -12.40 -32.82
CA VAL A 7 -8.14 -11.59 -31.78
C VAL A 7 -7.38 -11.69 -30.46
N GLU A 8 -6.94 -12.89 -30.11
CA GLU A 8 -6.15 -13.11 -28.89
C GLU A 8 -4.79 -12.40 -28.96
N ARG A 9 -4.07 -12.48 -30.09
CA ARG A 9 -2.81 -11.76 -30.27
C ARG A 9 -2.99 -10.24 -30.17
N TYR A 10 -4.05 -9.71 -30.77
CA TYR A 10 -4.38 -8.29 -30.70
C TYR A 10 -4.63 -7.86 -29.25
N ARG A 11 -5.51 -8.57 -28.53
CA ARG A 11 -5.79 -8.28 -27.10
C ARG A 11 -4.52 -8.34 -26.26
N GLU A 12 -3.70 -9.38 -26.45
CA GLU A 12 -2.43 -9.53 -25.74
C GLU A 12 -1.47 -8.37 -26.05
N ALA A 13 -1.42 -7.87 -27.29
CA ALA A 13 -0.57 -6.73 -27.63
C ALA A 13 -1.02 -5.42 -26.95
N GLU A 14 -2.33 -5.20 -26.78
CA GLU A 14 -2.86 -4.02 -26.07
C GLU A 14 -2.73 -4.11 -24.54
N GLU A 15 -2.93 -5.29 -23.98
CA GLU A 15 -2.93 -5.50 -22.53
C GLU A 15 -1.52 -5.65 -21.94
N ARG A 16 -0.56 -6.16 -22.71
CA ARG A 16 0.81 -6.44 -22.23
C ARG A 16 1.56 -5.18 -21.76
N PRO A 17 1.55 -4.04 -22.48
CA PRO A 17 2.18 -2.82 -21.99
C PRO A 17 1.64 -2.39 -20.63
N LYS A 18 0.31 -2.43 -20.44
CA LYS A 18 -0.35 -2.10 -19.16
C LYS A 18 0.08 -3.04 -18.04
N ALA A 19 0.22 -4.34 -18.34
CA ALA A 19 0.70 -5.31 -17.36
C ALA A 19 2.16 -5.05 -16.95
N PHE A 20 3.03 -4.66 -17.89
CA PHE A 20 4.40 -4.29 -17.58
C PHE A 20 4.51 -2.98 -16.80
N GLU A 21 3.70 -1.98 -17.13
CA GLU A 21 3.62 -0.71 -16.37
C GLU A 21 3.23 -0.97 -14.90
N GLU A 22 2.25 -1.86 -14.69
CA GLU A 22 1.84 -2.27 -13.34
C GLU A 22 3.00 -2.93 -12.58
N LEU A 23 3.68 -3.89 -13.21
CA LEU A 23 4.85 -4.55 -12.63
C LEU A 23 5.97 -3.54 -12.31
N GLY A 24 6.22 -2.60 -13.22
CA GLY A 24 7.19 -1.53 -13.05
C GLY A 24 6.87 -0.62 -11.87
N ARG A 25 5.60 -0.18 -11.73
CA ARG A 25 5.15 0.62 -10.59
C ARG A 25 5.35 -0.14 -9.28
N ARG A 26 5.09 -1.45 -9.28
CA ARG A 26 5.26 -2.27 -8.08
C ARG A 26 6.72 -2.45 -7.69
N LEU A 27 7.59 -2.67 -8.68
CA LEU A 27 9.04 -2.70 -8.47
C LEU A 27 9.54 -1.40 -7.85
N GLN A 28 9.15 -0.25 -8.40
CA GLN A 28 9.52 1.07 -7.88
C GLN A 28 9.09 1.27 -6.43
N HIS A 29 7.89 0.82 -6.06
CA HIS A 29 7.42 0.89 -4.68
C HIS A 29 8.33 0.12 -3.72
N TYR A 30 8.72 -1.11 -4.07
CA TYR A 30 9.61 -1.91 -3.23
C TYR A 30 11.04 -1.36 -3.20
N THR A 31 11.54 -0.83 -4.32
CA THR A 31 12.83 -0.12 -4.35
C THR A 31 12.83 1.05 -3.37
N LYS A 32 11.76 1.85 -3.34
CA LYS A 32 11.61 2.95 -2.37
C LYS A 32 11.64 2.46 -0.92
N ILE A 33 10.97 1.36 -0.61
CA ILE A 33 11.00 0.77 0.75
C ILE A 33 12.44 0.35 1.13
N ILE A 34 13.17 -0.28 0.21
CA ILE A 34 14.57 -0.67 0.44
C ILE A 34 15.43 0.56 0.73
N GLU A 35 15.22 1.66 -0.01
CA GLU A 35 15.90 2.94 0.23
C GLU A 35 15.53 3.54 1.59
N GLU A 36 14.25 3.56 1.96
CA GLU A 36 13.78 4.06 3.27
C GLU A 36 14.37 3.24 4.42
N TYR A 37 14.51 1.91 4.26
CA TYR A 37 15.22 1.06 5.22
C TYR A 37 16.72 1.42 5.31
N LYS A 38 17.40 1.59 4.18
CA LYS A 38 18.82 1.99 4.13
C LYS A 38 19.06 3.36 4.78
N ASN A 39 18.08 4.25 4.69
CA ASN A 39 18.05 5.55 5.35
C ASN A 39 17.59 5.49 6.82
N GLN A 40 17.46 4.28 7.40
CA GLN A 40 17.08 4.05 8.80
C GLN A 40 15.72 4.64 9.17
N SER A 41 14.76 4.65 8.24
CA SER A 41 13.39 5.10 8.51
C SER A 41 12.76 4.29 9.65
N ALA A 42 12.13 5.00 10.60
CA ALA A 42 11.46 4.39 11.76
C ALA A 42 10.34 3.41 11.37
N ASP A 43 9.85 3.48 10.12
CA ASP A 43 8.83 2.58 9.59
C ASP A 43 9.35 1.20 9.19
N TYR A 44 10.66 1.04 8.99
CA TYR A 44 11.26 -0.23 8.55
C TYR A 44 12.42 -0.70 9.43
N LEU A 45 12.86 0.10 10.42
CA LEU A 45 13.98 -0.23 11.30
C LEU A 45 13.79 -1.53 12.11
N HIS A 46 12.53 -1.96 12.31
CA HIS A 46 12.22 -3.22 13.00
C HIS A 46 12.33 -4.46 12.09
N ILE A 47 12.47 -4.28 10.78
CA ILE A 47 12.68 -5.37 9.83
C ILE A 47 14.14 -5.81 9.92
N THR A 48 14.38 -7.11 9.92
CA THR A 48 15.75 -7.63 9.98
C THR A 48 16.50 -7.39 8.66
N ALA A 49 17.81 -7.22 8.74
CA ALA A 49 18.64 -7.09 7.53
C ALA A 49 18.48 -8.28 6.58
N THR A 50 18.37 -9.50 7.12
CA THR A 50 18.14 -10.72 6.35
C THR A 50 16.81 -10.70 5.62
N ASP A 51 15.74 -10.17 6.22
CA ASP A 51 14.45 -10.08 5.55
C ASP A 51 14.45 -8.99 4.47
N MET A 52 15.11 -7.86 4.71
CA MET A 52 15.25 -6.82 3.69
C MET A 52 16.12 -7.27 2.51
N GLU A 53 17.16 -8.08 2.76
CA GLU A 53 17.98 -8.69 1.70
C GLU A 53 17.15 -9.61 0.79
N LYS A 54 16.16 -10.34 1.35
CA LYS A 54 15.21 -11.13 0.54
C LYS A 54 14.36 -10.25 -0.36
N VAL A 55 13.88 -9.10 0.16
CA VAL A 55 13.11 -8.12 -0.64
C VAL A 55 13.98 -7.57 -1.77
N GLU A 56 15.21 -7.15 -1.48
CA GLU A 56 16.17 -6.63 -2.47
C GLU A 56 16.51 -7.68 -3.55
N LYS A 57 16.70 -8.94 -3.15
CA LYS A 57 16.89 -10.05 -4.08
C LYS A 57 15.67 -10.26 -4.99
N CYS A 58 14.48 -10.32 -4.42
CA CYS A 58 13.24 -10.55 -5.18
C CYS A 58 12.96 -9.41 -6.18
N VAL A 59 13.19 -8.16 -5.78
CA VAL A 59 13.08 -6.98 -6.67
C VAL A 59 14.07 -7.08 -7.83
N ARG A 60 15.35 -7.41 -7.54
CA ARG A 60 16.39 -7.54 -8.57
C ARG A 60 16.07 -8.63 -9.58
N GLU A 61 15.72 -9.83 -9.10
CA GLU A 61 15.37 -10.97 -9.95
C GLU A 61 14.16 -10.66 -10.84
N THR A 62 13.14 -9.99 -10.29
CA THR A 62 11.95 -9.60 -11.05
C THR A 62 12.24 -8.51 -12.07
N MET A 63 13.13 -7.56 -11.75
CA MET A 63 13.57 -6.53 -12.69
C MET A 63 14.37 -7.12 -13.85
N GLU A 64 15.27 -8.06 -13.56
CA GLU A 64 16.03 -8.80 -14.59
C GLU A 64 15.10 -9.62 -15.48
N TRP A 65 14.13 -10.32 -14.89
CA TRP A 65 13.10 -11.03 -15.63
C TRP A 65 12.31 -10.09 -16.55
N MET A 66 11.88 -8.93 -16.04
CA MET A 66 11.10 -7.95 -16.82
C MET A 66 11.91 -7.43 -18.02
N ASN A 67 13.18 -7.09 -17.81
CA ASN A 67 14.07 -6.64 -18.88
C ASN A 67 14.26 -7.73 -19.95
N ASN A 68 14.48 -8.98 -19.53
CA ASN A 68 14.60 -10.10 -20.46
C ASN A 68 13.29 -10.34 -21.23
N ALA A 69 12.15 -10.34 -20.52
CA ALA A 69 10.82 -10.50 -21.10
C ALA A 69 10.52 -9.42 -22.16
N MET A 70 10.81 -8.15 -21.87
CA MET A 70 10.65 -7.05 -22.82
C MET A 70 11.56 -7.22 -24.04
N ASN A 71 12.83 -7.58 -23.83
CA ASN A 71 13.79 -7.78 -24.93
C ASN A 71 13.41 -8.96 -25.84
N LEU A 72 12.95 -10.08 -25.26
CA LEU A 72 12.47 -11.23 -26.03
C LEU A 72 11.21 -10.89 -26.81
N GLN A 73 10.27 -10.17 -26.19
CA GLN A 73 9.03 -9.76 -26.83
C GLN A 73 9.26 -8.73 -27.95
N ALA A 74 10.25 -7.83 -27.82
CA ALA A 74 10.59 -6.84 -28.85
C ALA A 74 11.17 -7.48 -30.13
N LYS A 75 11.78 -8.66 -30.01
CA LYS A 75 12.30 -9.44 -31.15
C LYS A 75 11.22 -10.29 -31.83
N GLN A 76 10.03 -10.37 -31.25
CA GLN A 76 8.95 -11.21 -31.75
C GLN A 76 8.15 -10.51 -32.85
N HIS A 77 7.89 -11.23 -33.94
CA HIS A 77 7.07 -10.72 -35.02
C HIS A 77 5.57 -10.70 -34.65
N LEU A 78 4.82 -9.74 -35.19
CA LEU A 78 3.41 -9.48 -34.80
C LEU A 78 2.44 -10.59 -35.20
N ASP A 79 2.76 -11.39 -36.22
CA ASP A 79 1.94 -12.53 -36.64
C ASP A 79 2.16 -13.78 -35.76
N GLN A 80 3.23 -13.79 -34.96
CA GLN A 80 3.57 -14.88 -34.07
C GLN A 80 2.91 -14.69 -32.71
N ASN A 81 2.74 -15.80 -31.99
CA ASN A 81 2.31 -15.73 -30.61
C ASN A 81 3.34 -14.98 -29.76
N PRO A 82 2.90 -14.25 -28.72
CA PRO A 82 3.83 -13.53 -27.86
C PRO A 82 4.72 -14.50 -27.08
N VAL A 83 5.95 -14.07 -26.81
CA VAL A 83 6.91 -14.82 -25.99
C VAL A 83 6.53 -14.73 -24.52
N VAL A 84 5.93 -13.61 -24.12
CA VAL A 84 5.46 -13.36 -22.75
C VAL A 84 4.01 -12.90 -22.81
N TYR A 85 3.13 -13.63 -22.14
CA TYR A 85 1.72 -13.32 -22.07
C TYR A 85 1.42 -12.42 -20.87
N VAL A 86 0.30 -11.70 -20.94
CA VAL A 86 -0.22 -10.89 -19.82
C VAL A 86 -0.33 -11.71 -18.54
N ARG A 87 -0.76 -12.98 -18.63
CA ARG A 87 -0.88 -13.88 -17.48
C ARG A 87 0.48 -14.13 -16.80
N ASP A 88 1.57 -14.20 -17.56
CA ASP A 88 2.90 -14.48 -17.03
C ASP A 88 3.41 -13.25 -16.24
N ILE A 89 3.17 -12.04 -16.77
CA ILE A 89 3.49 -10.77 -16.09
C ILE A 89 2.67 -10.63 -14.79
N LYS A 90 1.37 -10.95 -14.83
CA LYS A 90 0.51 -10.93 -13.63
C LYS A 90 0.94 -11.97 -12.59
N ALA A 91 1.40 -13.15 -13.04
CA ALA A 91 1.94 -14.16 -12.14
C ALA A 91 3.23 -13.66 -11.48
N GLN A 92 4.12 -13.01 -12.24
CA GLN A 92 5.34 -12.42 -11.70
C GLN A 92 5.03 -11.31 -10.69
N LEU A 93 4.05 -10.44 -10.98
CA LEU A 93 3.57 -9.41 -10.05
C LEU A 93 3.06 -10.04 -8.74
N SER A 94 2.22 -11.07 -8.85
CA SER A 94 1.67 -11.77 -7.69
C SER A 94 2.76 -12.45 -6.85
N ALA A 95 3.79 -13.01 -7.50
CA ALA A 95 4.93 -13.62 -6.83
C ALA A 95 5.82 -12.59 -6.11
N LEU A 96 6.07 -11.44 -6.75
CA LEU A 96 6.76 -10.30 -6.14
C LEU A 96 6.03 -9.84 -4.88
N ASP A 97 4.71 -9.65 -4.98
CA ASP A 97 3.87 -9.25 -3.86
C ASP A 97 3.84 -10.27 -2.74
N GLY A 98 3.58 -11.54 -3.05
CA GLY A 98 3.54 -12.61 -2.05
C GLY A 98 4.84 -12.73 -1.25
N SER A 99 5.99 -12.49 -1.92
CA SER A 99 7.31 -12.60 -1.30
C SER A 99 7.67 -11.36 -0.49
N CYS A 100 7.41 -10.17 -1.03
CA CYS A 100 7.89 -8.92 -0.44
C CYS A 100 6.87 -8.28 0.51
N HIS A 101 5.58 -8.34 0.20
CA HIS A 101 4.53 -7.66 0.99
C HIS A 101 4.55 -8.11 2.44
N ARG A 102 4.58 -9.43 2.67
CA ARG A 102 4.59 -10.00 4.03
C ARG A 102 5.73 -9.49 4.90
N ILE A 103 6.88 -9.22 4.30
CA ILE A 103 8.07 -8.74 5.01
C ILE A 103 7.91 -7.26 5.34
N VAL A 104 7.58 -6.43 4.34
CA VAL A 104 7.54 -4.97 4.50
C VAL A 104 6.35 -4.49 5.34
N THR A 105 5.29 -5.29 5.46
CA THR A 105 4.13 -4.98 6.31
C THR A 105 4.20 -5.60 7.70
N GLN A 106 5.34 -6.17 8.10
CA GLN A 106 5.50 -6.72 9.44
C GLN A 106 5.20 -5.62 10.48
N PRO A 107 4.34 -5.86 11.50
CA PRO A 107 4.01 -4.84 12.48
C PRO A 107 5.22 -4.53 13.37
N LYS A 108 5.35 -3.25 13.75
CA LYS A 108 6.33 -2.84 14.77
C LYS A 108 6.04 -3.58 16.08
N PRO A 109 7.04 -4.17 16.75
CA PRO A 109 6.85 -4.80 18.05
C PRO A 109 6.22 -3.81 19.03
N LYS A 110 5.10 -4.19 19.67
CA LYS A 110 4.52 -3.40 20.74
C LYS A 110 5.48 -3.46 21.93
N VAL A 111 6.13 -2.36 22.25
CA VAL A 111 6.84 -2.22 23.51
C VAL A 111 5.79 -2.24 24.61
N ASP A 112 5.62 -3.38 25.27
CA ASP A 112 4.97 -3.43 26.58
C ASP A 112 5.85 -2.56 27.47
N SER A 113 5.43 -1.30 27.65
CA SER A 113 6.13 -0.37 28.53
C SER A 113 6.18 -1.08 29.88
N PRO A 114 7.37 -1.36 30.45
CA PRO A 114 7.42 -2.02 31.74
C PRO A 114 6.60 -1.18 32.70
N LYS A 115 5.52 -1.79 33.22
CA LYS A 115 4.73 -1.19 34.29
C LYS A 115 5.73 -0.73 35.32
N SER A 116 5.74 0.57 35.58
CA SER A 116 6.55 1.16 36.63
C SER A 116 6.06 0.55 37.94
N ASP A 117 6.69 -0.55 38.37
CA ASP A 117 6.64 -1.02 39.74
C ASP A 117 7.30 0.06 40.59
N LYS A 118 6.50 1.02 41.04
CA LYS A 118 6.84 1.81 42.22
C LYS A 118 6.29 1.05 43.42
N PRO A 119 7.14 0.47 44.30
CA PRO A 119 6.68 0.13 45.63
C PRO A 119 6.64 1.46 46.40
N VAL A 120 5.45 1.94 46.77
CA VAL A 120 5.34 2.84 47.91
C VAL A 120 4.42 2.20 48.94
N ASN A 121 5.08 1.54 49.88
CA ASN A 121 4.58 1.23 51.19
C ASN A 121 4.15 2.53 51.89
N GLY A 122 2.93 2.59 52.40
CA GLY A 122 2.44 3.77 53.11
C GLY A 122 0.95 3.73 53.42
N MET A 123 0.56 2.78 54.28
CA MET A 123 -0.72 2.78 54.98
C MET A 123 -0.84 4.07 55.81
N ASN A 124 -1.91 4.84 55.65
CA ASN A 124 -2.53 5.63 56.71
C ASN A 124 -3.98 5.98 56.34
N HIS A 125 -4.86 5.82 57.32
CA HIS A 125 -6.31 5.85 57.25
C HIS A 125 -6.82 7.11 57.99
N ASN A 126 -7.97 7.63 57.55
CA ASN A 126 -8.94 8.51 58.24
C ASN A 126 -8.52 9.98 58.55
N ASP A 127 -9.37 11.01 58.56
CA ASP A 127 -10.84 11.22 58.60
C ASP A 127 -11.12 12.56 57.83
N ASP A 128 -12.15 12.67 56.99
CA ASP A 128 -13.54 13.14 57.26
C ASP A 128 -13.75 14.68 57.30
N LEU A 129 -14.92 15.09 56.80
CA LEU A 129 -15.63 16.38 56.94
C LEU A 129 -15.54 17.46 55.83
N LYS A 130 -16.54 17.35 54.94
CA LYS A 130 -17.72 18.25 54.79
C LYS A 130 -17.73 19.50 53.89
N ASP A 131 -18.92 19.59 53.28
CA ASP A 131 -19.72 20.76 52.84
C ASP A 131 -19.36 21.42 51.50
N GLU A 132 -20.21 21.24 50.49
CA GLU A 132 -21.27 22.19 50.02
C GLU A 132 -20.68 23.42 49.32
N LYS A 133 -21.13 23.90 48.17
CA LYS A 133 -22.20 23.73 47.19
C LYS A 133 -21.52 24.19 45.87
N ASN A 134 -22.00 23.95 44.65
CA ASN A 134 -22.93 24.83 43.94
C ASN A 134 -23.31 24.14 42.62
N LYS A 135 -24.62 24.15 42.34
CA LYS A 135 -25.33 23.98 41.05
C LYS A 135 -24.54 24.59 39.86
N SER A 136 -24.62 24.10 38.62
CA SER A 136 -25.82 23.76 37.84
C SER A 136 -25.49 23.00 36.54
N VAL A 137 -26.46 22.20 36.10
CA VAL A 137 -26.54 21.36 34.88
C VAL A 137 -27.11 22.20 33.68
N PRO A 138 -27.55 21.65 32.52
CA PRO A 138 -26.87 21.11 31.33
C PRO A 138 -27.14 21.87 30.00
N THR A 139 -26.40 21.50 28.94
CA THR A 139 -26.75 21.21 27.54
C THR A 139 -27.93 21.89 26.79
N SER A 140 -27.60 22.29 25.55
CA SER A 140 -28.32 22.16 24.26
C SER A 140 -29.03 23.35 23.60
N GLN A 141 -28.59 23.57 22.35
CA GLN A 141 -29.37 23.79 21.12
C GLN A 141 -30.17 25.10 20.95
N GLN A 142 -29.83 25.85 19.89
CA GLN A 142 -30.69 26.09 18.71
C GLN A 142 -30.44 27.49 18.11
N ASN A 143 -30.02 27.55 16.85
CA ASN A 143 -30.37 28.53 15.79
C ASN A 143 -29.28 28.47 14.69
N GLY A 144 -29.55 28.49 13.40
CA GLY A 144 -30.76 28.49 12.55
C GLY A 144 -30.27 28.05 11.15
N LYS A 145 -30.93 27.10 10.49
CA LYS A 145 -32.06 27.27 9.55
C LYS A 145 -31.63 27.75 8.14
N CYS A 146 -31.77 26.80 7.19
CA CYS A 146 -32.27 26.89 5.78
C CYS A 146 -31.55 27.81 4.78
N GLN A 147 -31.43 27.55 3.47
CA GLN A 147 -31.81 26.48 2.52
C GLN A 147 -31.18 26.87 1.14
N PRO A 148 -31.33 26.07 0.07
CA PRO A 148 -30.42 25.99 -1.09
C PRO A 148 -30.88 26.78 -2.33
N THR A 149 -29.94 27.04 -3.24
CA THR A 149 -30.12 27.48 -4.65
C THR A 149 -28.76 27.24 -5.33
N ASP A 150 -28.58 26.93 -6.60
CA ASP A 150 -29.44 26.56 -7.71
C ASP A 150 -28.52 25.96 -8.78
N LYS A 151 -29.14 25.30 -9.75
CA LYS A 151 -28.53 24.64 -10.89
C LYS A 151 -27.88 25.68 -11.82
N GLU A 152 -26.61 25.51 -12.17
CA GLU A 152 -26.03 26.12 -13.37
C GLU A 152 -25.42 25.03 -14.26
N THR A 153 -26.17 24.69 -15.31
CA THR A 153 -25.67 24.07 -16.53
C THR A 153 -24.85 25.11 -17.28
N ILE A 154 -23.54 24.90 -17.41
CA ILE A 154 -22.67 25.70 -18.27
C ILE A 154 -22.45 24.88 -19.55
N ASP A 155 -23.28 25.16 -20.55
CA ASP A 155 -23.00 24.94 -21.97
C ASP A 155 -22.22 26.18 -22.45
N MET A 156 -21.00 26.03 -22.97
CA MET A 156 -20.39 27.05 -23.84
C MET A 156 -19.48 26.40 -24.89
N ASP A 157 -19.77 26.82 -26.12
CA ASP A 157 -19.31 26.38 -27.44
C ASP A 157 -17.79 26.32 -27.67
N PHE A 158 -17.44 25.44 -28.61
CA PHE A 158 -16.18 25.40 -29.33
C PHE A 158 -16.22 26.44 -30.47
N ASP A 159 -15.23 27.33 -30.53
CA ASP A 159 -14.80 28.05 -31.74
C ASP A 159 -13.37 27.59 -32.11
#